data_AF-A0A327HR12-F1
#
_entry.id   AF-A0A327HR12-F1
#
_cell.length_a   1.000
_cell.length_b   1.000
_cell.length_c   1.000
_cell.angle_alpha   90.00
_cell.angle_beta   90.00
_cell.angle_gamma   90.00
#
_symmetry.space_group_name_H-M   'P 1'
#
loop_
_entity.id
_entity.type
_entity.pdbx_description
1 polymer ?
#
loop_
_entity_poly.entity_id
_entity_poly.type
_entity_poly.pdbx_seq_one_letter_code
_entity_poly.pdbx_strand_id
1 'polypeptide(L)'
;MLADSISMPIKVLQKEGNELKLRFEGETHTSLELFRNKLDNNESVDYVNFFPGHPVLDDPELYIRTKGKKNPVKLIQDVCKEISKEFDSIKLKE
;
A
#
# COMPACT_ATOMS: atom_id res chain seq x y z
N MET A 1 -28.00 2.01 11.38
CA MET A 1 -27.14 2.20 10.19
C MET A 1 -25.89 1.39 10.46
N LEU A 2 -25.72 0.28 9.74
CA LEU A 2 -24.46 -0.45 9.77
C LEU A 2 -23.43 0.54 9.20
N ALA A 3 -22.41 0.90 9.98
CA ALA A 3 -21.29 1.62 9.41
C ALA A 3 -20.78 0.75 8.28
N ASP A 4 -20.93 1.21 7.03
CA ASP A 4 -20.18 0.64 5.93
C ASP A 4 -18.75 0.56 6.42
N SER A 5 -18.18 -0.64 6.46
CA SER A 5 -16.76 -0.79 6.76
C SER A 5 -16.03 0.20 5.88
N ILE A 6 -15.24 1.09 6.46
CA ILE A 6 -14.40 2.04 5.71
C ILE A 6 -13.50 1.17 4.85
N SER A 7 -13.94 0.91 3.61
CA SER A 7 -13.27 0.02 2.69
C SER A 7 -12.38 0.92 1.88
N MET A 8 -11.08 0.84 2.13
CA MET A 8 -10.06 1.39 1.25
C MET A 8 -10.12 0.59 -0.06
N PRO A 9 -10.74 1.10 -1.13
CA PRO A 9 -10.91 0.34 -2.36
C PRO A 9 -9.57 0.33 -3.09
N ILE A 10 -9.03 -0.87 -3.32
CA ILE A 10 -7.75 -1.07 -4.00
C ILE A 10 -7.98 -1.80 -5.31
N LYS A 11 -7.64 -1.14 -6.42
CA LYS A 11 -7.75 -1.70 -7.76
C LYS A 11 -6.38 -2.16 -8.25
N VAL A 12 -6.30 -3.39 -8.76
CA VAL A 12 -5.09 -3.89 -9.45
C VAL A 12 -5.07 -3.33 -10.87
N LEU A 13 -4.07 -2.52 -11.18
CA LEU A 13 -3.87 -1.96 -12.52
C LEU A 13 -2.96 -2.85 -13.39
N GLN A 14 -1.95 -3.47 -12.77
CA GLN A 14 -1.00 -4.36 -13.44
C GLN A 14 -0.52 -5.43 -12.46
N LYS A 15 -0.36 -6.67 -12.94
CA LYS A 15 0.25 -7.77 -12.19
C LYS A 15 1.02 -8.67 -13.17
N GLU A 16 2.32 -8.51 -13.22
CA GLU A 16 3.19 -9.19 -14.17
C GLU A 16 4.45 -9.70 -13.47
N GLY A 17 4.60 -11.02 -13.35
CA GLY A 17 5.74 -11.63 -12.67
C GLY A 17 5.92 -11.13 -11.23
N ASN A 18 7.00 -10.41 -10.99
CA ASN A 18 7.40 -9.83 -9.70
C ASN A 18 6.98 -8.36 -9.52
N GLU A 19 6.23 -7.80 -10.47
CA GLU A 19 5.74 -6.42 -10.52
C GLU A 19 4.24 -6.34 -10.24
N LEU A 20 3.83 -5.30 -9.50
CA LEU A 20 2.44 -5.03 -9.13
C LEU A 20 2.19 -3.52 -9.12
N LYS A 21 1.11 -3.11 -9.78
CA LYS A 21 0.62 -1.73 -9.76
C LYS A 21 -0.79 -1.69 -9.19
N LEU A 22 -1.00 -0.84 -8.19
CA LEU A 22 -2.26 -0.68 -7.46
C LEU A 22 -2.73 0.77 -7.55
N ARG A 23 -4.05 0.97 -7.55
CA ARG A 23 -4.70 2.28 -7.36
C ARG A 23 -5.50 2.24 -6.07
N PHE A 24 -5.36 3.28 -5.26
CA PHE A 24 -6.06 3.43 -4.00
C PHE A 24 -7.13 4.52 -4.17
N GLU A 25 -8.38 4.11 -4.32
CA GLU A 25 -9.49 5.02 -4.67
C GLU A 25 -9.92 5.83 -3.44
N GLY A 26 -9.97 7.16 -3.54
CA GLY A 26 -10.35 8.04 -2.43
C GLY A 26 -9.30 8.19 -1.32
N GLU A 27 -8.10 7.66 -1.51
CA GLU A 27 -6.98 7.78 -0.58
C GLU A 27 -6.06 8.96 -0.93
N THR A 28 -5.29 9.42 0.06
CA THR A 28 -4.38 10.57 -0.09
C THR A 28 -2.93 10.19 0.14
N HIS A 29 -2.04 11.17 -0.01
CA HIS A 29 -0.60 11.04 0.20
C HIS A 29 -0.19 10.35 1.51
N THR A 30 -0.90 10.59 2.62
CA THR A 30 -0.52 10.03 3.93
C THR A 30 -0.57 8.52 3.94
N SER A 31 -1.65 7.92 3.42
CA SER A 31 -1.82 6.47 3.35
C SER A 31 -0.74 5.84 2.46
N LEU A 32 -0.44 6.44 1.31
CA LEU A 32 0.56 5.90 0.39
C LEU A 32 1.99 6.08 0.89
N GLU A 33 2.31 7.18 1.57
CA GLU A 33 3.63 7.39 2.15
C GLU A 33 3.92 6.35 3.23
N LEU A 34 2.91 5.96 4.02
CA LEU A 34 3.03 4.86 4.97
C LEU A 34 3.38 3.54 4.28
N PHE A 35 2.66 3.18 3.20
CA PHE A 35 2.96 1.97 2.44
C PHE A 35 4.33 2.03 1.79
N ARG A 36 4.67 3.16 1.15
CA ARG A 36 5.99 3.39 0.54
C ARG A 36 7.08 3.15 1.56
N ASN A 37 7.03 3.80 2.73
CA ASN A 37 8.04 3.68 3.76
C ASN A 37 8.21 2.23 4.25
N LYS A 38 7.10 1.50 4.50
CA LYS A 38 7.17 0.09 4.91
C LYS A 38 7.76 -0.82 3.84
N LEU A 39 7.40 -0.60 2.59
CA LEU A 39 7.89 -1.38 1.46
C LEU A 39 9.37 -1.10 1.18
N ASP A 40 9.79 0.16 1.27
CA ASP A 40 11.18 0.57 1.00
C ASP A 40 12.16 -0.04 2.04
N ASN A 41 11.68 -0.24 3.28
CA ASN A 41 12.43 -0.91 4.33
C ASN A 41 12.36 -2.45 4.28
N ASN A 42 11.60 -3.05 3.35
CA ASN A 42 11.47 -4.50 3.26
C ASN A 42 12.55 -5.09 2.33
N GLU A 43 13.37 -6.00 2.84
CA GLU A 43 14.45 -6.64 2.07
C GLU A 43 13.99 -7.36 0.79
N SER A 44 12.72 -7.75 0.72
CA SER A 44 12.10 -8.41 -0.42
C SER A 44 11.77 -7.47 -1.57
N VAL A 45 11.80 -6.16 -1.35
CA VAL A 45 11.50 -5.13 -2.34
C VAL A 45 12.78 -4.79 -3.10
N ASP A 46 12.65 -4.76 -4.42
CA ASP A 46 13.67 -4.28 -5.34
C ASP A 46 13.46 -2.80 -5.67
N TYR A 47 12.20 -2.41 -5.86
CA TYR A 47 11.82 -1.04 -6.15
C TYR A 47 10.40 -0.76 -5.70
N VAL A 48 10.19 0.40 -5.09
CA VAL A 48 8.85 0.93 -4.79
C VAL A 48 8.77 2.39 -5.18
N ASN A 49 7.65 2.77 -5.78
CA ASN A 49 7.34 4.17 -6.03
C ASN A 49 5.84 4.41 -5.93
N PHE A 50 5.42 5.63 -5.62
CA PHE A 50 4.04 6.03 -5.79
C PHE A 50 3.94 7.19 -6.77
N PHE A 51 2.80 7.25 -7.44
CA PHE A 51 2.45 8.28 -8.41
C PHE A 51 1.24 9.00 -7.84
N PRO A 52 1.40 10.24 -7.33
CA PRO A 52 0.29 10.96 -6.72
C PRO A 52 -0.78 11.39 -7.73
N GLY A 53 -0.46 11.38 -9.02
CA GLY A 53 -1.36 11.87 -10.06
C GLY A 53 -1.62 13.38 -9.93
N HIS A 54 -2.63 13.88 -10.64
CA HIS A 54 -3.10 15.24 -10.45
C HIS A 54 -3.89 15.34 -9.13
N PRO A 55 -3.57 16.28 -8.21
CA PRO A 55 -4.11 16.32 -6.85
C PRO A 55 -5.65 16.36 -6.70
N VAL A 56 -6.36 16.69 -7.78
CA VAL A 56 -7.82 16.85 -7.81
C VAL A 56 -8.50 15.82 -8.72
N LEU A 57 -7.77 15.22 -9.66
CA LEU A 57 -8.38 14.47 -10.77
C LEU A 57 -8.05 12.98 -10.73
N ASP A 58 -6.93 12.60 -10.11
CA ASP A 58 -6.45 11.23 -10.13
C ASP A 58 -6.33 10.67 -8.72
N ASP A 59 -6.78 9.42 -8.56
CA ASP A 59 -6.43 8.63 -7.40
C ASP A 59 -4.96 8.20 -7.48
N PRO A 60 -4.25 8.17 -6.34
CA PRO A 60 -2.84 7.87 -6.34
C PRO A 60 -2.58 6.38 -6.61
N GLU A 61 -1.46 6.10 -7.26
CA GLU A 61 -1.05 4.75 -7.67
C GLU A 61 0.24 4.33 -6.96
N LEU A 62 0.32 3.06 -6.55
CA LEU A 62 1.50 2.47 -5.95
C LEU A 62 2.07 1.41 -6.90
N TYR A 63 3.36 1.47 -7.16
CA TYR A 63 4.09 0.51 -7.96
C TYR A 63 5.15 -0.19 -7.12
N ILE A 64 5.20 -1.52 -7.25
CA ILE A 64 6.04 -2.39 -6.44
C ILE A 64 6.69 -3.41 -7.35
N ARG A 65 8.01 -3.54 -7.24
CA ARG A 65 8.78 -4.65 -7.82
C ARG A 65 9.50 -5.38 -6.70
N THR A 66 9.33 -6.69 -6.64
CA THR A 66 10.00 -7.54 -5.66
C THR A 66 11.27 -8.17 -6.22
N LYS A 67 12.19 -8.57 -5.34
CA LYS A 67 13.41 -9.28 -5.73
C LYS A 67 13.10 -10.72 -6.14
N GLY A 68 13.68 -11.14 -7.26
CA GLY A 68 13.58 -12.52 -7.75
C GLY A 68 12.14 -12.94 -8.08
N LYS A 69 11.71 -14.11 -7.61
CA LYS A 69 10.37 -14.68 -7.85
C LYS A 69 9.40 -14.47 -6.69
N LYS A 70 9.67 -13.51 -5.80
CA LYS A 70 8.77 -13.21 -4.68
C LYS A 70 7.43 -12.68 -5.22
N ASN A 71 6.34 -12.96 -4.52
CA ASN A 71 5.00 -12.57 -4.95
C ASN A 71 4.66 -11.18 -4.40
N PRO A 72 4.53 -10.13 -5.23
CA PRO A 72 4.27 -8.78 -4.78
C PRO A 72 2.87 -8.63 -4.12
N VAL A 73 1.89 -9.44 -4.50
CA VAL A 73 0.55 -9.43 -3.89
C VAL A 73 0.63 -9.91 -2.44
N LYS A 74 1.37 -11.00 -2.21
CA LYS A 74 1.57 -11.53 -0.86
C LYS A 74 2.31 -10.53 0.01
N LEU A 75 3.35 -9.89 -0.54
CA LEU A 75 4.09 -8.84 0.17
C LEU A 75 3.16 -7.72 0.64
N ILE A 76 2.27 -7.22 -0.22
CA ILE A 76 1.31 -6.17 0.18
C ILE A 76 0.37 -6.65 1.30
N GLN A 77 -0.15 -7.86 1.20
CA GLN A 77 -1.00 -8.42 2.26
C GLN A 77 -0.27 -8.53 3.60
N ASP A 78 1.02 -8.87 3.57
CA ASP A 78 1.84 -8.97 4.78
C ASP A 78 2.13 -7.58 5.37
N VAL A 79 2.45 -6.58 4.54
CA VAL A 79 2.60 -5.18 4.97
C VAL A 79 1.31 -4.64 5.60
N CYS A 80 0.13 -4.93 5.03
CA CYS A 80 -1.13 -4.53 5.65
C CYS A 80 -1.32 -5.11 7.06
N LYS A 81 -0.92 -6.38 7.27
CA LYS A 81 -0.99 -7.01 8.60
C LYS A 81 0.01 -6.40 9.58
N GLU A 82 1.20 -6.04 9.12
CA GLU A 82 2.20 -5.35 9.93
C GLU A 82 1.69 -3.98 10.39
N ILE A 83 1.17 -3.17 9.46
CA ILE A 83 0.58 -1.86 9.77
C ILE A 83 -0.58 -1.99 10.77
N SER A 84 -1.49 -2.95 10.55
CA SER A 84 -2.61 -3.18 11.48
C SER A 84 -2.11 -3.49 12.88
N LYS A 85 -1.13 -4.39 13.03
CA LYS A 85 -0.56 -4.74 14.33
C LYS A 85 0.15 -3.58 15.00
N GLU A 86 0.84 -2.75 14.23
CA GLU A 86 1.49 -1.55 14.76
C GLU A 86 0.45 -0.60 15.35
N PHE A 87 -0.62 -0.30 14.61
CA PHE A 87 -1.70 0.54 15.11
C PHE A 87 -2.39 -0.05 16.35
N ASP A 88 -2.62 -1.36 16.38
CA ASP A 88 -3.18 -2.04 17.56
C ASP A 88 -2.28 -1.92 18.82
N SER A 89 -0.96 -1.79 18.62
CA SER A 89 0.01 -1.70 19.71
C SER A 89 0.23 -0.29 20.25
N ILE A 90 -0.25 0.75 19.55
CA ILE A 90 -0.06 2.14 19.95
C ILE A 90 -0.86 2.41 21.23
N LYS A 91 -0.15 2.90 22.27
CA LYS A 91 -0.77 3.43 23.48
C LYS A 91 -0.61 4.94 23.48
N LEU A 92 -1.73 5.64 23.55
CA LEU A 92 -1.72 7.08 23.77
C LEU A 92 -1.26 7.33 25.21
N LYS A 93 -0.33 8.28 25.37
CA LYS A 93 0.03 8.81 26.68
C LYS A 93 -0.70 10.14 26.84
N GLU A 94 -1.42 10.27 27.95
CA GLU A 94 -2.01 11.54 28.41
C GLU A 94 -0.95 12.43 29.05
#